data_AF-A7N329-F1
#
_entry.id   AF-A7N329-F1
#
_cell.length_a   1.000
_cell.length_b   1.000
_cell.length_c   1.000
_cell.angle_alpha   90.00
_cell.angle_beta   90.00
_cell.angle_gamma   90.00
#
_symmetry.space_group_name_H-M   'P 1'
#
loop_
_entity.id
_entity.type
_entity.pdbx_description
1 polymer ?
#
loop_
_entity_poly.entity_id
_entity_poly.type
_entity_poly.pdbx_seq_one_letter_code
_entity_poly.pdbx_strand_id
1 'polypeptide(L)'
;MFAQELVLAHETIEDGKNYESVVNAIQLEWIEQALLDTSKASIRRRRLDEAPLAALFKTSVAAWESDALVKDKVLGLSIMAVDGTTFRCQDSEDNAQAFGFISQKHKPYPQLRLVGLMATETRFMVGAAFDACQVGEVTLAHRLLADVPANSLTLFDRCYFSANLLISWNAAASNSHWLTPVKRKLRYEVVEHFAENDMLISMRISPQAQRNNPNLPTHWQARLILYKDPKGEIEGFITSLVDPKKYSLEDLLAVYWQRWEIEEGYGEIKQTQLQSEVTLRSRFAVGVRQELWGILLAYNLVRLEMIHIAKDADVSPTRVSFTAAINLIDTQLRWLALSPDGTLPSKLKQMRESISHFILPDKRKDRTYPRSVLFVPTKYPFRYKH
;
A
#
# COMPACT_ATOMS: atom_id res chain seq x y z
N MET A 1 33.93 -10.95 1.82
CA MET A 1 33.53 -11.29 3.20
C MET A 1 32.22 -10.60 3.57
N PHE A 2 32.20 -9.31 3.93
CA PHE A 2 30.97 -8.61 4.39
C PHE A 2 29.79 -8.60 3.40
N ALA A 3 30.04 -8.35 2.10
CA ALA A 3 28.99 -8.41 1.07
C ALA A 3 28.50 -9.84 0.79
N GLN A 4 29.34 -10.86 1.02
CA GLN A 4 28.94 -12.27 0.86
C GLN A 4 28.11 -12.75 2.05
N GLU A 5 28.44 -12.30 3.27
CA GLU A 5 27.68 -12.60 4.49
C GLU A 5 26.30 -11.93 4.48
N LEU A 6 26.18 -10.70 3.95
CA LEU A 6 24.90 -10.02 3.78
C LEU A 6 24.02 -10.68 2.70
N VAL A 7 24.62 -11.17 1.61
CA VAL A 7 23.91 -11.94 0.58
C VAL A 7 23.45 -13.29 1.14
N LEU A 8 24.30 -13.97 1.91
CA LEU A 8 23.93 -15.22 2.60
C LEU A 8 22.81 -14.99 3.63
N ALA A 9 22.85 -13.90 4.39
CA ALA A 9 21.79 -13.55 5.32
C ALA A 9 20.48 -13.22 4.58
N HIS A 10 20.55 -12.52 3.44
CA HIS A 10 19.38 -12.24 2.60
C HIS A 10 18.76 -13.52 2.03
N GLU A 11 19.57 -14.44 1.47
CA GLU A 11 19.13 -15.75 0.97
C GLU A 11 18.52 -16.61 2.09
N THR A 12 19.13 -16.61 3.28
CA THR A 12 18.64 -17.38 4.45
C THR A 12 17.30 -16.83 4.99
N ILE A 13 17.07 -15.51 4.87
CA ILE A 13 15.82 -14.87 5.30
C ILE A 13 14.70 -15.08 4.26
N GLU A 14 15.01 -15.13 2.96
CA GLU A 14 14.03 -15.48 1.93
C GLU A 14 13.54 -16.93 2.04
N ASP A 15 14.42 -17.85 2.44
CA ASP A 15 14.07 -19.29 2.60
C ASP A 15 13.43 -19.63 3.95
N GLY A 16 13.57 -18.77 4.97
CA GLY A 16 13.13 -19.03 6.34
C GLY A 16 11.76 -18.46 6.69
N LYS A 17 10.73 -19.31 6.80
CA LYS A 17 9.35 -18.92 7.19
C LYS A 17 9.15 -18.56 8.68
N ASN A 18 10.19 -18.35 9.48
CA ASN A 18 10.08 -18.18 10.94
C ASN A 18 10.92 -16.99 11.44
N TYR A 19 10.41 -16.22 12.40
CA TYR A 19 11.13 -15.14 13.09
C TYR A 19 12.51 -15.58 13.62
N GLU A 20 12.67 -16.85 14.04
CA GLU A 20 13.96 -17.40 14.44
C GLU A 20 15.00 -17.43 13.30
N SER A 21 14.59 -17.55 12.03
CA SER A 21 15.55 -17.49 10.90
C SER A 21 16.15 -16.10 10.76
N VAL A 22 15.37 -15.04 11.02
CA VAL A 22 15.85 -13.65 11.03
C VAL A 22 16.82 -13.42 12.18
N VAL A 23 16.50 -13.91 13.37
CA VAL A 23 17.39 -13.78 14.55
C VAL A 23 18.66 -14.61 14.40
N ASN A 24 18.58 -15.81 13.79
CA ASN A 24 19.74 -16.68 13.57
C ASN A 24 20.62 -16.23 12.39
N ALA A 25 20.03 -15.64 11.34
CA ALA A 25 20.77 -15.08 10.20
C ALA A 25 21.51 -13.77 10.56
N ILE A 26 21.02 -13.08 11.59
CA ILE A 26 21.65 -11.88 12.14
C ILE A 26 22.55 -12.33 13.31
N GLN A 27 23.84 -12.59 13.05
CA GLN A 27 24.80 -13.02 14.09
C GLN A 27 24.91 -12.01 15.25
N LEU A 28 24.13 -12.12 16.33
CA LEU A 28 24.02 -11.11 17.40
C LEU A 28 25.33 -10.51 17.91
N GLU A 29 26.42 -11.27 17.93
CA GLU A 29 27.79 -10.80 18.24
C GLU A 29 28.22 -9.59 17.38
N TRP A 30 27.82 -9.53 16.11
CA TRP A 30 28.10 -8.41 15.21
C TRP A 30 27.29 -7.15 15.55
N ILE A 31 26.05 -7.34 16.01
CA ILE A 31 25.20 -6.25 16.50
C ILE A 31 25.84 -5.71 17.77
N GLU A 32 26.26 -6.58 18.69
CA GLU A 32 26.91 -6.21 19.94
C GLU A 32 28.25 -5.49 19.71
N GLN A 33 29.11 -6.00 18.81
CA GLN A 33 30.37 -5.33 18.44
C GLN A 33 30.11 -3.94 17.82
N ALA A 34 29.12 -3.84 16.90
CA ALA A 34 28.73 -2.57 16.28
C ALA A 34 28.06 -1.60 17.27
N LEU A 35 27.37 -2.14 18.29
CA LEU A 35 26.76 -1.40 19.41
C LEU A 35 27.78 -0.87 20.40
N LEU A 36 28.96 -1.47 20.51
CA LEU A 36 30.03 -1.07 21.43
C LEU A 36 30.99 -0.04 20.79
N ASP A 37 31.32 -0.16 19.50
CA ASP A 37 32.49 0.54 18.94
C ASP A 37 32.33 2.02 18.57
N THR A 38 31.10 2.54 18.38
CA THR A 38 30.93 3.86 17.70
C THR A 38 30.03 4.89 18.35
N SER A 39 29.29 4.54 19.42
CA SER A 39 28.36 5.41 20.18
C SER A 39 27.44 6.35 19.37
N LYS A 40 27.27 6.14 18.06
CA LYS A 40 26.56 7.04 17.13
C LYS A 40 25.61 6.23 16.25
N ALA A 41 24.32 6.28 16.56
CA ALA A 41 23.26 5.58 15.83
C ALA A 41 23.22 5.91 14.32
N SER A 42 23.68 7.11 13.92
CA SER A 42 23.74 7.56 12.53
C SER A 42 24.85 6.91 11.69
N ILE A 43 25.90 6.39 12.32
CA ILE A 43 26.96 5.59 11.65
C ILE A 43 26.53 4.13 11.54
N ARG A 44 25.79 3.63 12.53
CA ARG A 44 25.27 2.25 12.59
C ARG A 44 24.21 1.95 11.52
N ARG A 45 23.29 2.89 11.26
CA ARG A 45 22.31 2.78 10.17
C ARG A 45 22.93 2.76 8.76
N ARG A 46 24.19 3.18 8.60
CA ARG A 46 24.90 3.13 7.30
C ARG A 46 25.46 1.74 6.97
N ARG A 47 25.47 0.82 7.94
CA ARG A 47 26.01 -0.55 7.77
C ARG A 47 24.95 -1.58 7.38
N LEU A 48 23.68 -1.27 7.59
CA LEU A 48 22.53 -2.07 7.15
C LEU A 48 21.90 -1.34 5.97
N ASP A 49 21.68 -2.02 4.86
CA ASP A 49 20.93 -1.47 3.73
C ASP A 49 19.41 -1.54 4.02
N GLU A 50 18.60 -1.49 2.96
CA GLU A 50 17.15 -1.59 3.08
C GLU A 50 16.63 -3.02 3.29
N ALA A 51 17.42 -4.04 2.92
CA ALA A 51 16.96 -5.42 2.81
C ALA A 51 16.48 -6.02 4.14
N PRO A 52 17.15 -5.80 5.29
CA PRO A 52 16.66 -6.31 6.58
C PRO A 52 15.30 -5.74 6.99
N LEU A 53 15.04 -4.45 6.70
CA LEU A 53 13.73 -3.86 7.01
C LEU A 53 12.66 -4.26 6.00
N ALA A 54 13.02 -4.43 4.74
CA ALA A 54 12.14 -5.01 3.74
C ALA A 54 11.72 -6.43 4.16
N ALA A 55 12.68 -7.26 4.56
CA ALA A 55 12.43 -8.61 5.02
C ALA A 55 11.57 -8.63 6.29
N LEU A 56 11.89 -7.80 7.30
CA LEU A 56 11.09 -7.71 8.51
C LEU A 56 9.64 -7.27 8.21
N PHE A 57 9.45 -6.34 7.28
CA PHE A 57 8.13 -5.97 6.79
C PHE A 57 7.42 -7.20 6.19
N LYS A 58 8.05 -7.94 5.26
CA LYS A 58 7.46 -9.13 4.62
C LYS A 58 7.14 -10.24 5.63
N THR A 59 8.06 -10.54 6.53
CA THR A 59 7.85 -11.52 7.61
C THR A 59 6.68 -11.11 8.51
N SER A 60 6.57 -9.83 8.84
CA SER A 60 5.45 -9.33 9.66
C SER A 60 4.10 -9.43 8.94
N VAL A 61 4.06 -9.13 7.64
CA VAL A 61 2.86 -9.30 6.81
C VAL A 61 2.43 -10.77 6.79
N ALA A 62 3.36 -11.69 6.54
CA ALA A 62 3.08 -13.13 6.53
C ALA A 62 2.60 -13.63 7.91
N ALA A 63 3.21 -13.15 8.99
CA ALA A 63 2.85 -13.54 10.35
C ALA A 63 1.45 -13.05 10.77
N TRP A 64 0.98 -11.93 10.20
CA TRP A 64 -0.28 -11.29 10.57
C TRP A 64 -1.35 -11.38 9.48
N GLU A 65 -1.11 -12.16 8.43
CA GLU A 65 -1.98 -12.25 7.26
C GLU A 65 -3.40 -12.70 7.64
N SER A 66 -3.52 -13.66 8.55
CA SER A 66 -4.82 -14.17 9.01
C SER A 66 -5.67 -13.14 9.74
N ASP A 67 -5.04 -12.18 10.43
CA ASP A 67 -5.74 -11.09 11.11
C ASP A 67 -6.00 -9.93 10.15
N ALA A 68 -5.05 -9.65 9.25
CA ALA A 68 -5.11 -8.53 8.32
C ALA A 68 -6.10 -8.73 7.16
N LEU A 69 -6.24 -9.97 6.66
CA LEU A 69 -7.06 -10.29 5.49
C LEU A 69 -8.46 -10.76 5.88
N VAL A 70 -9.33 -9.79 6.12
CA VAL A 70 -10.76 -10.03 6.32
C VAL A 70 -11.46 -10.15 4.96
N LYS A 71 -12.24 -11.22 4.78
CA LYS A 71 -13.06 -11.40 3.58
C LYS A 71 -14.28 -10.49 3.62
N ASP A 72 -14.56 -9.84 2.50
CA ASP A 72 -15.82 -9.14 2.30
C ASP A 72 -17.00 -10.11 2.39
N LYS A 73 -18.09 -9.65 3.01
CA LYS A 73 -19.28 -10.47 3.29
C LYS A 73 -20.08 -10.82 2.05
N VAL A 74 -19.97 -10.03 0.99
CA VAL A 74 -20.76 -10.17 -0.25
C VAL A 74 -20.01 -11.04 -1.25
N LEU A 75 -18.77 -10.65 -1.57
CA LEU A 75 -17.96 -11.31 -2.59
C LEU A 75 -17.19 -12.53 -2.06
N GLY A 76 -17.01 -12.64 -0.74
CA GLY A 76 -16.23 -13.72 -0.12
C GLY A 76 -14.73 -13.68 -0.46
N LEU A 77 -14.24 -12.52 -0.90
CA LEU A 77 -12.85 -12.26 -1.28
C LEU A 77 -12.25 -11.21 -0.34
N SER A 78 -10.93 -11.27 -0.13
CA SER A 78 -10.20 -10.19 0.54
C SER A 78 -10.09 -9.00 -0.41
N ILE A 79 -10.63 -7.85 -0.01
CA ILE A 79 -10.66 -6.66 -0.88
C ILE A 79 -9.38 -5.86 -0.69
N MET A 80 -8.65 -5.69 -1.78
CA MET A 80 -7.37 -5.01 -1.84
C MET A 80 -7.51 -3.71 -2.63
N ALA A 81 -6.64 -2.73 -2.37
CA ALA A 81 -6.49 -1.54 -3.18
C ALA A 81 -5.02 -1.31 -3.53
N VAL A 82 -4.78 -0.79 -4.73
CA VAL A 82 -3.45 -0.35 -5.17
C VAL A 82 -3.52 1.10 -5.60
N ASP A 83 -2.61 1.90 -5.06
CA ASP A 83 -2.46 3.30 -5.42
C ASP A 83 -1.05 3.81 -5.12
N GLY A 84 -0.68 4.91 -5.77
CA GLY A 84 0.62 5.55 -5.65
C GLY A 84 0.61 6.78 -4.76
N THR A 85 1.74 7.08 -4.14
CA THR A 85 1.97 8.32 -3.40
C THR A 85 3.44 8.71 -3.41
N THR A 86 3.78 9.97 -3.15
CA THR A 86 5.20 10.41 -3.14
C THR A 86 5.66 10.94 -1.78
N PHE A 87 6.91 10.67 -1.44
CA PHE A 87 7.59 11.21 -0.26
C PHE A 87 8.70 12.16 -0.72
N ARG A 88 8.92 13.23 0.04
CA ARG A 88 10.05 14.13 -0.20
C ARG A 88 11.29 13.53 0.44
N CYS A 89 12.44 13.71 -0.19
CA CYS A 89 13.73 13.35 0.37
C CYS A 89 14.54 14.61 0.67
N GLN A 90 15.52 14.51 1.56
CA GLN A 90 16.48 15.61 1.76
C GLN A 90 17.19 15.95 0.45
N ASP A 91 17.45 17.24 0.23
CA ASP A 91 18.23 17.71 -0.91
C ASP A 91 19.71 17.39 -0.68
N SER A 92 20.14 16.28 -1.26
CA SER A 92 21.52 15.81 -1.34
C SER A 92 21.79 15.30 -2.74
N GLU A 93 23.06 15.31 -3.16
CA GLU A 93 23.47 14.82 -4.48
C GLU A 93 23.04 13.36 -4.70
N ASP A 94 23.24 12.50 -3.70
CA ASP A 94 22.85 11.09 -3.74
C ASP A 94 21.32 10.91 -3.89
N ASN A 95 20.52 11.60 -3.09
CA ASN A 95 19.06 11.52 -3.21
C ASN A 95 18.55 12.14 -4.52
N ALA A 96 19.16 13.23 -4.99
CA ALA A 96 18.80 13.87 -6.25
C ALA A 96 19.09 12.96 -7.46
N GLN A 97 20.23 12.27 -7.44
CA GLN A 97 20.60 11.29 -8.46
C GLN A 97 19.71 10.05 -8.40
N ALA A 98 19.42 9.53 -7.21
CA ALA A 98 18.66 8.30 -7.04
C ALA A 98 17.15 8.47 -7.28
N PHE A 99 16.55 9.58 -6.87
CA PHE A 99 15.09 9.73 -6.85
C PHE A 99 14.56 10.80 -7.82
N GLY A 100 15.42 11.74 -8.22
CA GLY A 100 15.08 12.82 -9.14
C GLY A 100 13.94 13.73 -8.64
N PHE A 101 13.40 14.54 -9.54
CA PHE A 101 12.42 15.58 -9.23
C PHE A 101 11.16 15.45 -10.10
N ILE A 102 9.98 15.74 -9.53
CA ILE A 102 8.71 15.73 -10.28
C ILE A 102 8.68 16.84 -11.34
N SER A 103 9.15 18.04 -10.99
CA SER A 103 9.19 19.18 -11.90
C SER A 103 10.62 19.48 -12.33
N GLN A 104 10.82 19.56 -13.65
CA GLN A 104 12.08 19.97 -14.27
C GLN A 104 12.40 21.45 -14.00
N LYS A 105 11.37 22.29 -13.82
CA LYS A 105 11.50 23.75 -13.66
C LYS A 105 11.61 24.18 -12.20
N HIS A 106 10.89 23.51 -11.31
CA HIS A 106 10.92 23.76 -9.88
C HIS A 106 11.38 22.49 -9.19
N LYS A 107 12.64 22.49 -8.73
CA LYS A 107 13.29 21.35 -8.05
C LYS A 107 13.39 21.62 -6.55
N PRO A 108 12.28 21.64 -5.78
CA PRO A 108 12.37 21.97 -4.36
C PRO A 108 13.02 20.83 -3.56
N TYR A 109 12.66 19.57 -3.85
CA TYR A 109 13.17 18.38 -3.16
C TYR A 109 13.15 17.17 -4.10
N PRO A 110 14.13 16.25 -4.01
CA PRO A 110 14.02 14.95 -4.64
C PRO A 110 12.81 14.17 -4.11
N GLN A 111 12.22 13.30 -4.93
CA GLN A 111 11.00 12.57 -4.54
C GLN A 111 11.05 11.09 -4.86
N LEU A 112 10.68 10.30 -3.85
CA LEU A 112 10.50 8.87 -3.97
C LEU A 112 9.01 8.57 -4.16
N ARG A 113 8.66 7.75 -5.16
CA ARG A 113 7.29 7.25 -5.37
C ARG A 113 7.14 5.89 -4.72
N LEU A 114 6.12 5.75 -3.89
CA LEU A 114 5.63 4.52 -3.31
C LEU A 114 4.35 4.09 -4.04
N VAL A 115 4.22 2.81 -4.36
CA VAL A 115 2.95 2.15 -4.66
C VAL A 115 2.75 1.06 -3.62
N GLY A 116 1.60 1.09 -2.96
CA GLY A 116 1.21 0.16 -1.92
C GLY A 116 0.09 -0.77 -2.37
N LEU A 117 0.07 -1.97 -1.81
CA LEU A 117 -1.03 -2.92 -1.86
C LEU A 117 -1.62 -3.01 -0.45
N MET A 118 -2.86 -2.57 -0.27
CA MET A 118 -3.50 -2.45 1.03
C MET A 118 -4.77 -3.28 1.12
N ALA A 119 -4.97 -4.00 2.24
CA ALA A 119 -6.24 -4.64 2.56
C ALA A 119 -7.24 -3.57 3.03
N THR A 120 -8.34 -3.38 2.31
CA THR A 120 -9.24 -2.23 2.51
C THR A 120 -10.08 -2.32 3.79
N GLU A 121 -10.47 -3.54 4.19
CA GLU A 121 -11.26 -3.80 5.42
C GLU A 121 -10.49 -3.47 6.71
N THR A 122 -9.16 -3.56 6.67
CA THR A 122 -8.28 -3.35 7.83
C THR A 122 -7.34 -2.16 7.67
N ARG A 123 -7.25 -1.62 6.44
CA ARG A 123 -6.22 -0.68 5.97
C ARG A 123 -4.80 -1.18 6.22
N PHE A 124 -4.59 -2.49 6.32
CA PHE A 124 -3.28 -3.08 6.55
C PHE A 124 -2.44 -3.09 5.26
N MET A 125 -1.17 -2.67 5.32
CA MET A 125 -0.29 -2.62 4.14
C MET A 125 0.30 -4.01 3.89
N VAL A 126 -0.14 -4.69 2.83
CA VAL A 126 0.31 -6.04 2.49
C VAL A 126 1.58 -6.01 1.62
N GLY A 127 1.63 -5.09 0.67
CA GLY A 127 2.76 -4.95 -0.25
C GLY A 127 3.18 -3.50 -0.42
N ALA A 128 4.45 -3.28 -0.73
CA ALA A 128 4.99 -1.97 -1.01
C ALA A 128 6.14 -2.09 -2.02
N ALA A 129 6.13 -1.21 -3.02
CA ALA A 129 7.18 -1.08 -4.00
C ALA A 129 7.44 0.40 -4.22
N PHE A 130 8.70 0.82 -4.20
CA PHE A 130 9.04 2.21 -4.35
C PHE A 130 10.34 2.44 -5.11
N ASP A 131 10.43 3.59 -5.76
CA ASP A 131 11.56 3.97 -6.61
C ASP A 131 11.54 5.50 -6.88
N ALA A 132 12.42 5.96 -7.75
CA ALA A 132 12.45 7.34 -8.24
C ALA A 132 11.10 7.81 -8.79
N CYS A 133 10.79 9.11 -8.65
CA CYS A 133 9.48 9.62 -9.06
C CYS A 133 9.21 9.56 -10.58
N GLN A 134 10.23 9.24 -11.39
CA GLN A 134 10.06 9.01 -12.84
C GLN A 134 9.57 7.59 -13.16
N VAL A 135 9.75 6.63 -12.25
CA VAL A 135 9.27 5.25 -12.44
C VAL A 135 7.75 5.24 -12.29
N GLY A 136 7.05 4.82 -13.34
CA GLY A 136 5.58 4.86 -13.38
C GLY A 136 4.92 3.94 -12.35
N GLU A 137 3.72 4.32 -11.90
CA GLU A 137 2.96 3.56 -10.90
C GLU A 137 2.60 2.16 -11.37
N VAL A 138 2.26 1.98 -12.66
CA VAL A 138 2.01 0.65 -13.26
C VAL A 138 3.24 -0.26 -13.16
N THR A 139 4.44 0.30 -13.33
CA THR A 139 5.70 -0.44 -13.20
C THR A 139 5.93 -0.87 -11.77
N LEU A 140 5.68 0.01 -10.80
CA LEU A 140 5.80 -0.32 -9.37
C LEU A 140 4.73 -1.32 -8.91
N ALA A 141 3.49 -1.18 -9.39
CA ALA A 141 2.46 -2.16 -9.13
C ALA A 141 2.86 -3.56 -9.64
N HIS A 142 3.50 -3.66 -10.81
CA HIS A 142 4.00 -4.95 -11.32
C HIS A 142 5.01 -5.61 -10.37
N ARG A 143 5.76 -4.83 -9.57
CA ARG A 143 6.68 -5.37 -8.54
C ARG A 143 5.95 -5.93 -7.31
N LEU A 144 4.64 -5.67 -7.16
CA LEU A 144 3.81 -6.17 -6.07
C LEU A 144 3.17 -7.53 -6.38
N LEU A 145 3.41 -8.13 -7.55
CA LEU A 145 2.76 -9.39 -7.94
C LEU A 145 3.02 -10.53 -6.94
N ALA A 146 4.22 -10.58 -6.34
CA ALA A 146 4.55 -11.57 -5.32
C ALA A 146 3.81 -11.36 -3.99
N ASP A 147 3.24 -10.17 -3.77
CA ASP A 147 2.53 -9.80 -2.54
C ASP A 147 1.01 -9.98 -2.65
N VAL A 148 0.50 -10.38 -3.83
CA VAL A 148 -0.93 -10.50 -4.06
C VAL A 148 -1.45 -11.74 -3.31
N PRO A 149 -2.38 -11.57 -2.35
CA PRO A 149 -2.89 -12.71 -1.61
C PRO A 149 -3.86 -13.55 -2.44
N ALA A 150 -3.97 -14.84 -2.11
CA ALA A 150 -4.97 -15.72 -2.70
C ALA A 150 -6.41 -15.30 -2.29
N ASN A 151 -7.41 -15.66 -3.10
CA ASN A 151 -8.82 -15.34 -2.85
C ASN A 151 -9.07 -13.84 -2.64
N SER A 152 -8.50 -13.00 -3.50
CA SER A 152 -8.53 -11.55 -3.35
C SER A 152 -9.10 -10.84 -4.57
N LEU A 153 -9.67 -9.65 -4.36
CA LEU A 153 -10.08 -8.73 -5.41
C LEU A 153 -9.33 -7.42 -5.23
N THR A 154 -8.48 -7.06 -6.20
CA THR A 154 -7.74 -5.80 -6.19
C THR A 154 -8.49 -4.71 -6.96
N LEU A 155 -8.81 -3.62 -6.27
CA LEU A 155 -9.44 -2.42 -6.79
C LEU A 155 -8.37 -1.47 -7.35
N PHE A 156 -8.45 -1.20 -8.66
CA PHE A 156 -7.52 -0.32 -9.38
C PHE A 156 -8.23 0.92 -9.91
N ASP A 157 -7.55 2.07 -9.89
CA ASP A 157 -7.99 3.22 -10.68
C ASP A 157 -7.70 3.01 -12.19
N ARG A 158 -8.37 3.80 -13.03
CA ARG A 158 -8.29 3.81 -14.50
C ARG A 158 -6.87 3.94 -15.03
N CYS A 159 -5.97 4.59 -14.30
CA CYS A 159 -4.57 4.78 -14.71
C CYS A 159 -3.77 3.45 -14.72
N TYR A 160 -4.22 2.44 -13.97
CA TYR A 160 -3.59 1.11 -13.93
C TYR A 160 -4.04 0.18 -15.05
N PHE A 161 -4.90 0.65 -15.97
CA PHE A 161 -5.37 -0.16 -17.09
C PHE A 161 -4.24 -0.53 -18.06
N SER A 162 -3.67 -1.72 -17.85
CA SER A 162 -2.56 -2.29 -18.61
C SER A 162 -2.77 -3.80 -18.75
N ALA A 163 -2.83 -4.30 -19.98
CA ALA A 163 -3.01 -5.74 -20.23
C ALA A 163 -1.91 -6.58 -19.55
N ASN A 164 -0.66 -6.11 -19.60
CA ASN A 164 0.46 -6.78 -18.94
C ASN A 164 0.23 -6.90 -17.44
N LEU A 165 -0.15 -5.79 -16.80
CA LEU A 165 -0.38 -5.75 -15.35
C LEU A 165 -1.55 -6.67 -14.97
N LEU A 166 -2.70 -6.49 -15.61
CA LEU A 166 -3.95 -7.13 -15.20
C LEU A 166 -3.97 -8.63 -15.49
N ILE A 167 -3.34 -9.09 -16.57
CA ILE A 167 -3.14 -10.53 -16.83
C ILE A 167 -2.20 -11.13 -15.79
N SER A 168 -1.08 -10.47 -15.52
CA SER A 168 -0.11 -10.94 -14.51
C SER A 168 -0.75 -10.97 -13.12
N TRP A 169 -1.59 -9.98 -12.77
CA TRP A 169 -2.26 -9.87 -11.48
C TRP A 169 -3.25 -11.01 -11.24
N ASN A 170 -4.03 -11.35 -12.28
CA ASN A 170 -4.97 -12.46 -12.22
C ASN A 170 -4.27 -13.83 -12.10
N ALA A 171 -3.00 -13.91 -12.54
CA ALA A 171 -2.16 -15.10 -12.42
C ALA A 171 -1.25 -15.09 -11.17
N ALA A 172 -1.21 -13.99 -10.40
CA ALA A 172 -0.26 -13.79 -9.31
C ALA A 172 -0.49 -14.74 -8.13
N ALA A 173 -1.75 -15.09 -7.85
CA ALA A 173 -2.13 -16.01 -6.80
C ALA A 173 -3.41 -16.78 -7.17
N SER A 174 -3.68 -17.85 -6.42
CA SER A 174 -4.90 -18.64 -6.61
C SER A 174 -6.14 -17.78 -6.35
N ASN A 175 -7.08 -17.75 -7.31
CA ASN A 175 -8.31 -16.98 -7.19
C ASN A 175 -8.06 -15.48 -6.90
N SER A 176 -7.03 -14.91 -7.55
CA SER A 176 -6.73 -13.47 -7.54
C SER A 176 -7.47 -12.77 -8.67
N HIS A 177 -8.12 -11.65 -8.36
CA HIS A 177 -8.94 -10.90 -9.30
C HIS A 177 -8.67 -9.40 -9.23
N TRP A 178 -9.15 -8.68 -10.24
CA TRP A 178 -9.04 -7.23 -10.30
C TRP A 178 -10.33 -6.57 -10.81
N LEU A 179 -10.56 -5.32 -10.39
CA LEU A 179 -11.67 -4.47 -10.81
C LEU A 179 -11.14 -3.07 -11.07
N THR A 180 -11.47 -2.48 -12.21
CA THR A 180 -11.11 -1.10 -12.55
C THR A 180 -12.20 -0.42 -13.35
N PRO A 181 -12.40 0.91 -13.23
CA PRO A 181 -13.38 1.59 -14.05
C PRO A 181 -13.01 1.54 -15.52
N VAL A 182 -14.04 1.60 -16.38
CA VAL A 182 -13.85 1.61 -17.83
C VAL A 182 -13.05 2.83 -18.26
N LYS A 183 -12.08 2.59 -19.13
CA LYS A 183 -11.34 3.65 -19.81
C LYS A 183 -12.13 4.14 -21.02
N ARG A 184 -12.19 5.46 -21.21
CA ARG A 184 -12.83 6.05 -22.40
C ARG A 184 -12.19 5.51 -23.69
N LYS A 185 -13.03 5.28 -24.70
CA LYS A 185 -12.62 4.80 -26.04
C LYS A 185 -11.89 3.45 -26.00
N LEU A 186 -12.30 2.55 -25.12
CA LEU A 186 -11.84 1.17 -25.12
C LEU A 186 -12.22 0.49 -26.44
N ARG A 187 -11.26 -0.19 -27.09
CA ARG A 187 -11.50 -0.98 -28.30
C ARG A 187 -11.58 -2.44 -27.91
N TYR A 188 -12.69 -3.08 -28.24
CA TYR A 188 -12.96 -4.46 -27.90
C TYR A 188 -13.93 -5.09 -28.89
N GLU A 189 -13.94 -6.42 -28.91
CA GLU A 189 -14.92 -7.25 -29.58
C GLU A 189 -15.75 -7.96 -28.52
N VAL A 190 -17.06 -8.04 -28.70
CA VAL A 190 -17.92 -8.76 -27.76
C VAL A 190 -17.84 -10.25 -28.07
N VAL A 191 -17.48 -11.04 -27.06
CA VAL A 191 -17.44 -12.51 -27.12
C VAL A 191 -18.78 -13.09 -26.75
N GLU A 192 -19.39 -12.57 -25.69
CA GLU A 192 -20.68 -13.02 -25.16
C GLU A 192 -21.43 -11.85 -24.50
N HIS A 193 -22.74 -11.79 -24.68
CA HIS A 193 -23.61 -10.88 -23.95
C HIS A 193 -24.28 -11.60 -22.79
N PHE A 194 -24.02 -11.17 -21.56
CA PHE A 194 -24.78 -11.61 -20.38
C PHE A 194 -26.06 -10.78 -20.22
N ALA A 195 -26.00 -9.49 -20.57
CA ALA A 195 -27.11 -8.55 -20.69
C ALA A 195 -26.75 -7.42 -21.67
N GLU A 196 -27.65 -6.45 -21.86
CA GLU A 196 -27.42 -5.27 -22.71
C GLU A 196 -26.20 -4.45 -22.27
N ASN A 197 -26.01 -4.31 -20.95
CA ASN A 197 -24.93 -3.55 -20.33
C ASN A 197 -23.87 -4.44 -19.66
N ASP A 198 -23.88 -5.75 -19.90
CA ASP A 198 -22.98 -6.71 -19.25
C ASP A 198 -22.52 -7.75 -20.26
N MET A 199 -21.21 -7.79 -20.53
CA MET A 199 -20.67 -8.54 -21.64
C MET A 199 -19.26 -9.05 -21.34
N LEU A 200 -18.96 -10.25 -21.84
CA LEU A 200 -17.59 -10.73 -21.95
C LEU A 200 -16.97 -10.14 -23.21
N ILE A 201 -15.85 -9.45 -23.06
CA ILE A 201 -15.17 -8.78 -24.17
C ILE A 201 -13.77 -9.35 -24.38
N SER A 202 -13.33 -9.33 -25.64
CA SER A 202 -11.97 -9.62 -26.07
C SER A 202 -11.30 -8.33 -26.51
N MET A 203 -10.07 -8.11 -26.04
CA MET A 203 -9.27 -6.95 -26.38
C MET A 203 -7.94 -7.39 -26.97
N ARG A 204 -7.51 -6.71 -28.03
CA ARG A 204 -6.20 -6.96 -28.65
C ARG A 204 -5.08 -6.35 -27.83
N ILE A 205 -4.01 -7.11 -27.58
CA ILE A 205 -2.79 -6.61 -26.95
C ILE A 205 -1.91 -5.96 -28.02
N SER A 206 -1.38 -4.77 -27.73
CA SER A 206 -0.55 -4.04 -28.70
C SER A 206 0.77 -4.79 -28.98
N PRO A 207 1.31 -4.73 -30.20
CA PRO A 207 2.62 -5.32 -30.51
C PRO A 207 3.77 -4.75 -29.67
N GLN A 208 3.63 -3.53 -29.16
CA GLN A 208 4.61 -2.95 -28.24
C GLN A 208 4.58 -3.63 -26.87
N ALA A 209 3.38 -3.92 -26.33
CA ALA A 209 3.26 -4.63 -25.07
C ALA A 209 3.79 -6.08 -25.19
N GLN A 210 3.53 -6.77 -26.30
CA GLN A 210 4.07 -8.10 -26.56
C GLN A 210 5.60 -8.11 -26.73
N ARG A 211 6.19 -7.05 -27.31
CA ARG A 211 7.66 -6.91 -27.35
C ARG A 211 8.26 -6.74 -25.95
N ASN A 212 7.59 -5.99 -25.08
CA ASN A 212 8.05 -5.78 -23.71
C ASN A 212 7.86 -7.03 -22.84
N ASN A 213 6.82 -7.84 -23.10
CA ASN A 213 6.59 -9.12 -22.46
C ASN A 213 6.12 -10.15 -23.51
N PRO A 214 7.03 -10.98 -24.04
CA PRO A 214 6.72 -11.99 -25.06
C PRO A 214 5.74 -13.08 -24.61
N ASN A 215 5.53 -13.25 -23.30
CA ASN A 215 4.59 -14.24 -22.77
C ASN A 215 3.13 -13.77 -22.85
N LEU A 216 2.87 -12.51 -23.25
CA LEU A 216 1.51 -12.01 -23.39
C LEU A 216 0.82 -12.61 -24.62
N PRO A 217 -0.47 -12.97 -24.51
CA PRO A 217 -1.23 -13.45 -25.64
C PRO A 217 -1.50 -12.33 -26.66
N THR A 218 -2.04 -12.68 -27.82
CA THR A 218 -2.46 -11.69 -28.82
C THR A 218 -3.73 -10.94 -28.39
N HIS A 219 -4.61 -11.63 -27.67
CA HIS A 219 -5.86 -11.12 -27.13
C HIS A 219 -6.03 -11.56 -25.69
N TRP A 220 -6.80 -10.80 -24.93
CA TRP A 220 -7.17 -11.13 -23.56
C TRP A 220 -8.62 -10.77 -23.32
N GLN A 221 -9.26 -11.52 -22.44
CA GLN A 221 -10.68 -11.36 -22.13
C GLN A 221 -10.89 -10.77 -20.75
N ALA A 222 -11.95 -9.98 -20.61
CA ALA A 222 -12.43 -9.45 -19.35
C ALA A 222 -13.93 -9.21 -19.45
N ARG A 223 -14.62 -9.17 -18.32
CA ARG A 223 -16.02 -8.75 -18.28
C ARG A 223 -16.10 -7.24 -18.24
N LEU A 224 -16.93 -6.67 -19.11
CA LEU A 224 -17.26 -5.26 -19.20
C LEU A 224 -18.71 -5.08 -18.72
N ILE A 225 -18.90 -4.23 -17.73
CA ILE A 225 -20.22 -3.94 -17.16
C ILE A 225 -20.42 -2.43 -17.14
N LEU A 226 -21.39 -1.93 -17.89
CA LEU A 226 -21.68 -0.51 -18.05
C LEU A 226 -22.87 -0.09 -17.20
N TYR A 227 -22.85 1.16 -16.74
CA TYR A 227 -24.04 1.77 -16.14
C TYR A 227 -25.02 2.17 -17.23
N LYS A 228 -26.32 1.95 -16.95
CA LYS A 228 -27.38 2.41 -17.85
C LYS A 228 -27.47 3.94 -17.87
N ASP A 229 -27.41 4.56 -16.69
CA ASP A 229 -27.47 6.02 -16.51
C ASP A 229 -26.35 6.51 -15.57
N PRO A 230 -25.11 6.69 -16.08
CA PRO A 230 -24.01 7.16 -15.25
C PRO A 230 -24.24 8.59 -14.77
N LYS A 231 -24.35 8.79 -13.45
CA LYS A 231 -24.47 10.13 -12.83
C LYS A 231 -23.13 10.81 -12.54
N GLY A 232 -22.01 10.15 -12.84
CA GLY A 232 -20.66 10.62 -12.52
C GLY A 232 -19.63 10.21 -13.58
N GLU A 233 -18.34 10.34 -13.25
CA GLU A 233 -17.26 10.04 -14.20
C GLU A 233 -17.01 8.55 -14.48
N ILE A 234 -17.53 7.68 -13.62
CA ILE A 234 -17.43 6.23 -13.80
C ILE A 234 -18.63 5.82 -14.65
N GLU A 235 -18.36 5.37 -15.88
CA GLU A 235 -19.37 4.91 -16.84
C GLU A 235 -19.66 3.40 -16.71
N GLY A 236 -18.81 2.68 -15.97
CA GLY A 236 -18.88 1.24 -15.76
C GLY A 236 -17.56 0.68 -15.26
N PHE A 237 -17.47 -0.65 -15.20
CA PHE A 237 -16.29 -1.40 -14.79
C PHE A 237 -15.82 -2.41 -15.85
N ILE A 238 -14.53 -2.71 -15.78
CA ILE A 238 -13.93 -3.88 -16.40
C ILE A 238 -13.25 -4.73 -15.32
N THR A 239 -13.43 -6.04 -15.38
CA THR A 239 -13.00 -6.97 -14.32
C THR A 239 -12.65 -8.36 -14.85
N SER A 240 -11.81 -9.07 -14.10
CA SER A 240 -11.57 -10.51 -14.29
C SER A 240 -12.69 -11.40 -13.71
N LEU A 241 -13.63 -10.84 -12.97
CA LEU A 241 -14.77 -11.56 -12.38
C LEU A 241 -15.86 -11.82 -13.44
N VAL A 242 -15.67 -12.89 -14.22
CA VAL A 242 -16.49 -13.17 -15.42
C VAL A 242 -17.88 -13.75 -15.16
N ASP A 243 -18.17 -14.29 -13.96
CA ASP A 243 -19.47 -14.88 -13.65
C ASP A 243 -20.48 -13.81 -13.16
N PRO A 244 -21.51 -13.46 -13.95
CA PRO A 244 -22.48 -12.43 -13.58
C PRO A 244 -23.47 -12.86 -12.49
N LYS A 245 -23.69 -14.17 -12.31
CA LYS A 245 -24.58 -14.67 -11.25
C LYS A 245 -23.89 -14.61 -9.90
N LYS A 246 -22.59 -14.88 -9.87
CA LYS A 246 -21.78 -14.82 -8.65
C LYS A 246 -21.37 -13.40 -8.27
N TYR A 247 -21.10 -12.56 -9.26
CA TYR A 247 -20.60 -11.20 -9.04
C TYR A 247 -21.50 -10.20 -9.77
N SER A 248 -22.53 -9.69 -9.09
CA SER A 248 -23.46 -8.73 -9.69
C SER A 248 -22.82 -7.33 -9.85
N LEU A 249 -23.40 -6.49 -10.70
CA LEU A 249 -22.96 -5.10 -10.85
C LEU A 249 -23.11 -4.32 -9.53
N GLU A 250 -24.20 -4.57 -8.82
CA GLU A 250 -24.52 -3.94 -7.55
C GLU A 250 -23.47 -4.26 -6.48
N ASP A 251 -23.03 -5.52 -6.40
CA ASP A 251 -22.01 -5.95 -5.45
C ASP A 251 -20.64 -5.34 -5.78
N LEU A 252 -20.26 -5.33 -7.07
CA LEU A 252 -19.01 -4.71 -7.52
C LEU A 252 -19.01 -3.20 -7.25
N LEU A 253 -20.14 -2.52 -7.45
CA LEU A 253 -20.29 -1.09 -7.16
C LEU A 253 -20.19 -0.82 -5.66
N ALA A 254 -20.83 -1.64 -4.84
CA ALA A 254 -20.80 -1.49 -3.38
C ALA A 254 -19.36 -1.57 -2.84
N VAL A 255 -18.55 -2.46 -3.40
CA VAL A 255 -17.17 -2.68 -2.96
C VAL A 255 -16.17 -1.72 -3.60
N TYR A 256 -16.38 -1.25 -4.84
CA TYR A 256 -15.40 -0.41 -5.54
C TYR A 256 -15.02 0.87 -4.77
N TRP A 257 -15.96 1.45 -4.01
CA TRP A 257 -15.70 2.65 -3.21
C TRP A 257 -14.68 2.43 -2.09
N GLN A 258 -14.48 1.18 -1.65
CA GLN A 258 -13.43 0.81 -0.70
C GLN A 258 -12.02 1.09 -1.25
N ARG A 259 -11.85 1.37 -2.55
CA ARG A 259 -10.59 1.86 -3.11
C ARG A 259 -10.08 3.10 -2.37
N TRP A 260 -10.97 3.99 -1.91
CA TRP A 260 -10.59 5.19 -1.16
C TRP A 260 -9.91 4.89 0.18
N GLU A 261 -10.05 3.68 0.72
CA GLU A 261 -9.42 3.30 1.99
C GLU A 261 -7.88 3.37 1.91
N ILE A 262 -7.27 3.19 0.73
CA ILE A 262 -5.83 3.41 0.56
C ILE A 262 -5.42 4.88 0.63
N GLU A 263 -6.27 5.78 0.14
CA GLU A 263 -6.03 7.23 0.24
C GLU A 263 -6.11 7.67 1.71
N GLU A 264 -7.08 7.13 2.46
CA GLU A 264 -7.20 7.34 3.91
C GLU A 264 -5.98 6.77 4.65
N GLY A 265 -5.53 5.55 4.31
CA GLY A 265 -4.33 4.96 4.90
C GLY A 265 -3.04 5.75 4.60
N TYR A 266 -2.90 6.30 3.39
CA TYR A 266 -1.82 7.25 3.10
C TYR A 266 -1.96 8.55 3.89
N GLY A 267 -3.18 9.02 4.13
CA GLY A 267 -3.48 10.15 5.01
C GLY A 267 -3.00 9.90 6.44
N GLU A 268 -3.27 8.73 7.00
CA GLU A 268 -2.80 8.35 8.34
C GLU A 268 -1.28 8.27 8.41
N ILE A 269 -0.63 7.66 7.43
CA ILE A 269 0.84 7.58 7.39
C ILE A 269 1.42 9.00 7.33
N LYS A 270 0.96 9.83 6.40
CA LYS A 270 1.60 11.13 6.12
C LYS A 270 1.22 12.23 7.09
N GLN A 271 -0.06 12.32 7.45
CA GLN A 271 -0.58 13.41 8.25
C GLN A 271 -0.53 13.08 9.74
N THR A 272 -0.83 11.85 10.12
CA THR A 272 -0.91 11.45 11.53
C THR A 272 0.40 10.87 12.04
N GLN A 273 0.88 9.77 11.46
CA GLN A 273 2.10 9.09 11.90
C GLN A 273 3.36 9.93 11.69
N LEU A 274 3.46 10.60 10.54
CA LEU A 274 4.56 11.52 10.24
C LEU A 274 4.26 12.97 10.64
N GLN A 275 3.12 13.26 11.27
CA GLN A 275 2.76 14.62 11.71
C GLN A 275 2.87 15.69 10.60
N SER A 276 2.55 15.32 9.36
CA SER A 276 2.72 16.14 8.15
C SER A 276 4.17 16.46 7.74
N GLU A 277 5.16 15.91 8.43
CA GLU A 277 6.58 15.95 8.05
C GLU A 277 6.89 14.86 7.00
N VAL A 278 6.35 15.02 5.79
CA VAL A 278 6.50 14.03 4.70
C VAL A 278 7.89 14.00 4.05
N THR A 279 8.87 14.73 4.61
CA THR A 279 10.26 14.73 4.15
C THR A 279 11.05 13.72 4.96
N LEU A 280 11.48 12.65 4.29
CA LEU A 280 12.34 11.62 4.87
C LEU A 280 13.68 12.23 5.28
N ARG A 281 14.20 11.78 6.41
CA ARG A 281 15.31 12.40 7.15
C ARG A 281 16.68 12.06 6.56
N SER A 282 16.81 10.89 5.93
CA SER A 282 18.10 10.46 5.38
C SER A 282 18.58 11.35 4.21
N ARG A 283 19.87 11.68 4.23
CA ARG A 283 20.58 12.34 3.11
C ARG A 283 21.21 11.33 2.13
N PHE A 284 21.05 10.04 2.39
CA PHE A 284 21.55 8.95 1.55
C PHE A 284 20.39 8.11 1.02
N ALA A 285 20.46 7.69 -0.24
CA ALA A 285 19.37 7.01 -0.91
C ALA A 285 19.03 5.68 -0.24
N VAL A 286 20.04 4.91 0.18
CA VAL A 286 19.85 3.66 0.94
C VAL A 286 19.11 3.92 2.26
N GLY A 287 19.51 4.96 2.99
CA GLY A 287 18.86 5.31 4.25
C GLY A 287 17.43 5.82 4.07
N VAL A 288 17.11 6.46 2.94
CA VAL A 288 15.74 6.89 2.60
C VAL A 288 14.84 5.67 2.41
N ARG A 289 15.32 4.66 1.69
CA ARG A 289 14.58 3.42 1.46
C ARG A 289 14.36 2.64 2.75
N GLN A 290 15.41 2.51 3.57
CA GLN A 290 15.35 1.92 4.91
C GLN A 290 14.33 2.66 5.79
N GLU A 291 14.37 3.99 5.82
CA GLU A 291 13.42 4.80 6.59
C GLU A 291 11.97 4.54 6.17
N LEU A 292 11.70 4.43 4.87
CA LEU A 292 10.36 4.14 4.37
C LEU A 292 9.86 2.75 4.79
N TRP A 293 10.69 1.71 4.72
CA TRP A 293 10.33 0.39 5.25
C TRP A 293 9.99 0.44 6.74
N GLY A 294 10.79 1.16 7.53
CA GLY A 294 10.52 1.36 8.95
C GLY A 294 9.20 2.07 9.23
N ILE A 295 8.86 3.08 8.42
CA ILE A 295 7.57 3.79 8.50
C ILE A 295 6.41 2.83 8.21
N LEU A 296 6.50 2.01 7.16
CA LEU A 296 5.45 1.06 6.78
C LEU A 296 5.29 -0.06 7.82
N LEU A 297 6.39 -0.55 8.39
CA LEU A 297 6.36 -1.53 9.47
C LEU A 297 5.67 -0.96 10.72
N ALA A 298 6.03 0.26 11.13
CA ALA A 298 5.40 0.94 12.26
C ALA A 298 3.90 1.18 12.02
N TYR A 299 3.52 1.55 10.79
CA TYR A 299 2.12 1.68 10.39
C TYR A 299 1.36 0.36 10.59
N ASN A 300 1.91 -0.75 10.09
CA ASN A 300 1.30 -2.06 10.22
C ASN A 300 1.17 -2.54 11.67
N LEU A 301 2.14 -2.23 12.53
CA LEU A 301 2.04 -2.51 13.97
C LEU A 301 0.84 -1.81 14.63
N VAL A 302 0.64 -0.52 14.32
CA VAL A 302 -0.55 0.22 14.78
C VAL A 302 -1.82 -0.42 14.23
N ARG A 303 -1.83 -0.81 12.95
CA ARG A 303 -2.97 -1.48 12.31
C ARG A 303 -3.31 -2.83 12.90
N LEU A 304 -2.31 -3.63 13.24
CA LEU A 304 -2.51 -4.90 13.90
C LEU A 304 -3.22 -4.72 15.26
N GLU A 305 -2.77 -3.77 16.07
CA GLU A 305 -3.45 -3.49 17.33
C GLU A 305 -4.88 -2.98 17.12
N MET A 306 -5.11 -2.14 16.12
CA MET A 306 -6.46 -1.69 15.75
C MET A 306 -7.38 -2.85 15.34
N ILE A 307 -6.86 -3.86 14.64
CA ILE A 307 -7.60 -5.09 14.30
C ILE A 307 -8.00 -5.82 15.58
N HIS A 308 -7.07 -6.00 16.53
CA HIS A 308 -7.36 -6.66 17.81
C HIS A 308 -8.40 -5.89 18.64
N ILE A 309 -8.28 -4.56 18.71
CA ILE A 309 -9.25 -3.71 19.42
C ILE A 309 -10.63 -3.81 18.79
N ALA A 310 -10.71 -3.77 17.46
CA ALA A 310 -11.95 -3.90 16.73
C ALA A 310 -12.63 -5.25 16.96
N LYS A 311 -11.83 -6.32 17.04
CA LYS A 311 -12.32 -7.66 17.39
C LYS A 311 -12.88 -7.71 18.82
N ASP A 312 -12.18 -7.13 19.79
CA ASP A 312 -12.63 -7.08 21.18
C ASP A 312 -13.90 -6.23 21.36
N ALA A 313 -14.08 -5.21 20.52
CA ALA A 313 -15.23 -4.30 20.55
C ALA A 313 -16.36 -4.64 19.56
N ASP A 314 -16.25 -5.73 18.80
CA ASP A 314 -17.19 -6.15 17.74
C ASP A 314 -17.53 -5.04 16.73
N VAL A 315 -16.51 -4.35 16.22
CA VAL A 315 -16.64 -3.31 15.18
C VAL A 315 -15.68 -3.54 14.01
N SER A 316 -15.88 -2.82 12.89
CA SER A 316 -14.90 -2.85 11.80
C SER A 316 -13.58 -2.19 12.23
N PRO A 317 -12.40 -2.73 11.83
CA PRO A 317 -11.10 -2.10 12.11
C PRO A 317 -10.96 -0.67 11.60
N THR A 318 -11.65 -0.33 10.51
CA THR A 318 -11.69 1.06 9.98
C THR A 318 -12.41 2.05 10.89
N ARG A 319 -13.18 1.58 11.88
CA ARG A 319 -13.85 2.42 12.88
C ARG A 319 -12.99 2.75 14.09
N VAL A 320 -11.85 2.09 14.28
CA VAL A 320 -10.95 2.45 15.38
C VAL A 320 -10.19 3.72 14.99
N SER A 321 -10.07 4.69 15.91
CA SER A 321 -9.31 5.92 15.64
C SER A 321 -7.82 5.63 15.54
N PHE A 322 -7.22 5.87 14.37
CA PHE A 322 -5.77 5.72 14.16
C PHE A 322 -4.97 6.66 15.07
N THR A 323 -5.41 7.91 15.22
CA THR A 323 -4.77 8.90 16.12
C THR A 323 -4.79 8.43 17.58
N ALA A 324 -5.89 7.84 18.05
CA ALA A 324 -5.95 7.31 19.41
C ALA A 324 -5.01 6.10 19.58
N ALA A 325 -5.02 5.18 18.60
CA ALA A 325 -4.18 3.99 18.63
C ALA A 325 -2.69 4.33 18.64
N ILE A 326 -2.22 5.21 17.76
CA ILE A 326 -0.80 5.59 17.69
C ILE A 326 -0.34 6.35 18.93
N ASN A 327 -1.14 7.28 19.47
CA ASN A 327 -0.81 8.00 20.70
C ASN A 327 -0.72 7.06 21.91
N LEU A 328 -1.57 6.04 21.95
CA LEU A 328 -1.54 5.07 23.02
C LEU A 328 -0.33 4.15 22.92
N ILE A 329 0.02 3.69 21.71
CA ILE A 329 1.23 2.91 21.47
C ILE A 329 2.47 3.74 21.83
N ASP A 330 2.56 5.00 21.39
CA ASP A 330 3.66 5.91 21.77
C ASP A 330 3.76 6.07 23.30
N THR A 331 2.62 6.26 23.96
CA THR A 331 2.56 6.35 25.43
C THR A 331 3.12 5.08 26.07
N GLN A 332 2.70 3.90 25.64
CA GLN A 332 3.21 2.65 26.21
C GLN A 332 4.67 2.40 25.92
N LEU A 333 5.16 2.71 24.72
CA LEU A 333 6.59 2.58 24.40
C LEU A 333 7.45 3.38 25.39
N ARG A 334 7.00 4.57 25.79
CA ARG A 334 7.66 5.39 26.83
C ARG A 334 7.62 4.72 28.21
N TRP A 335 6.53 4.05 28.57
CA TRP A 335 6.39 3.35 29.85
C TRP A 335 7.10 2.00 29.88
N LEU A 336 7.22 1.31 28.75
CA LEU A 336 7.92 0.02 28.62
C LEU A 336 9.41 0.19 28.89
N ALA A 337 10.02 1.29 28.45
CA ALA A 337 11.39 1.64 28.80
C ALA A 337 11.64 1.76 30.32
N LEU A 338 10.57 1.88 31.12
CA LEU A 338 10.62 2.03 32.58
C LEU A 338 10.08 0.80 33.32
N SER A 339 9.74 -0.29 32.63
CA SER A 339 9.01 -1.44 33.20
C SER A 339 9.69 -2.77 32.90
N PRO A 340 9.50 -3.81 33.74
CA PRO A 340 10.00 -5.15 33.44
C PRO A 340 9.35 -5.76 32.19
N ASP A 341 10.17 -6.40 31.34
CA ASP A 341 9.80 -6.91 30.01
C ASP A 341 8.59 -7.87 30.02
N GLY A 342 8.41 -8.66 31.09
CA GLY A 342 7.33 -9.64 31.22
C GLY A 342 5.91 -9.06 31.37
N THR A 343 5.76 -7.74 31.53
CA THR A 343 4.45 -7.10 31.75
C THR A 343 3.75 -6.64 30.46
N LEU A 344 4.43 -6.70 29.31
CA LEU A 344 3.94 -6.19 28.04
C LEU A 344 2.57 -6.75 27.63
N PRO A 345 2.31 -8.08 27.65
CA PRO A 345 1.01 -8.61 27.23
C PRO A 345 -0.16 -8.12 28.10
N SER A 346 0.05 -8.03 29.43
CA SER A 346 -0.98 -7.53 30.35
C SER A 346 -1.28 -6.05 30.12
N LYS A 347 -0.25 -5.25 29.83
CA LYS A 347 -0.41 -3.83 29.52
C LYS A 347 -1.13 -3.61 28.20
N LEU A 348 -0.77 -4.37 27.16
CA LEU A 348 -1.47 -4.36 25.87
C LEU A 348 -2.96 -4.71 26.05
N LYS A 349 -3.28 -5.70 26.88
CA LYS A 349 -4.68 -6.03 27.17
C LYS A 349 -5.42 -4.88 27.86
N GLN A 350 -4.83 -4.30 28.91
CA GLN A 350 -5.42 -3.15 29.62
C GLN A 350 -5.59 -1.92 28.72
N MET A 351 -4.68 -1.71 27.76
CA MET A 351 -4.81 -0.68 26.74
C MET A 351 -6.07 -0.89 25.89
N ARG A 352 -6.32 -2.11 25.41
CA ARG A 352 -7.46 -2.41 24.53
C ARG A 352 -8.79 -2.08 25.20
N GLU A 353 -8.92 -2.37 26.50
CA GLU A 353 -10.09 -1.99 27.31
C GLU A 353 -10.33 -0.48 27.29
N SER A 354 -9.26 0.33 27.38
CA SER A 354 -9.33 1.79 27.34
C SER A 354 -9.73 2.33 25.96
N ILE A 355 -9.37 1.64 24.86
CA ILE A 355 -9.58 2.12 23.48
C ILE A 355 -11.01 1.93 22.97
N SER A 356 -11.82 1.10 23.65
CA SER A 356 -13.26 1.01 23.37
C SER A 356 -13.95 2.39 23.30
N HIS A 357 -13.43 3.39 24.02
CA HIS A 357 -13.90 4.78 23.99
C HIS A 357 -13.57 5.57 22.72
N PHE A 358 -12.62 5.10 21.89
CA PHE A 358 -12.17 5.76 20.66
C PHE A 358 -12.70 5.10 19.37
N ILE A 359 -13.79 4.35 19.50
CA ILE A 359 -14.56 3.88 18.36
C ILE A 359 -15.23 5.08 17.71
N LEU A 360 -14.91 5.29 16.44
CA LEU A 360 -15.51 6.33 15.63
C LEU A 360 -17.00 6.01 15.39
N PRO A 361 -17.86 7.04 15.34
CA PRO A 361 -19.25 6.86 14.95
C PRO A 361 -19.31 6.33 13.52
N ASP A 362 -20.44 5.72 13.16
CA ASP A 362 -20.65 5.24 11.80
C ASP A 362 -20.44 6.37 10.78
N LYS A 363 -19.74 6.03 9.69
CA LYS A 363 -19.44 6.96 8.61
C LYS A 363 -20.77 7.46 8.03
N ARG A 364 -21.03 8.76 8.18
CA ARG A 364 -22.26 9.41 7.71
C ARG A 364 -22.31 9.36 6.18
N LYS A 365 -23.28 8.65 5.62
CA LYS A 365 -23.40 8.39 4.15
C LYS A 365 -23.90 9.60 3.35
N ASP A 366 -24.42 10.63 4.01
CA ASP A 366 -25.14 11.77 3.46
C ASP A 366 -24.27 13.04 3.30
N ARG A 367 -23.03 13.04 3.79
CA ARG A 367 -22.13 14.19 3.69
C ARG A 367 -21.43 14.23 2.33
N THR A 368 -22.05 14.91 1.36
CA THR A 368 -21.39 15.34 0.12
C THR A 368 -21.01 16.80 0.23
N TYR A 369 -19.71 17.10 0.30
CA TYR A 369 -19.20 18.46 0.15
C TYR A 369 -18.76 18.66 -1.31
N PRO A 370 -19.38 19.58 -2.08
CA PRO A 370 -18.89 19.87 -3.42
C PRO A 370 -17.46 20.37 -3.31
N ARG A 371 -16.53 19.76 -4.06
CA ARG A 371 -15.16 20.26 -4.17
C ARG A 371 -15.19 21.59 -4.93
N SER A 372 -15.33 22.69 -4.21
CA SER A 372 -15.17 24.04 -4.75
C SER A 372 -13.70 24.45 -4.62
N VAL A 373 -13.06 24.79 -5.74
CA VAL A 373 -11.75 25.43 -5.72
C VAL A 373 -11.95 26.84 -5.15
N LEU A 374 -11.64 27.03 -3.86
CA LEU A 374 -11.80 28.32 -3.17
C LEU A 374 -10.88 29.41 -3.74
N PHE A 375 -9.75 29.01 -4.35
CA PHE A 375 -8.77 29.93 -4.90
C PHE A 375 -8.04 29.30 -6.09
N VAL A 376 -8.12 29.95 -7.24
CA VAL A 376 -7.30 29.63 -8.41
C VAL A 376 -6.09 30.58 -8.39
N PRO A 377 -4.86 30.09 -8.17
CA PRO A 377 -3.69 30.96 -8.16
C PRO A 377 -3.53 31.66 -9.51
N THR A 378 -3.31 32.97 -9.47
CA THR A 378 -3.08 33.80 -10.66
C THR A 378 -1.82 33.36 -11.38
N LYS A 379 -1.93 33.17 -12.70
CA LYS A 379 -0.84 32.69 -13.57
C LYS A 379 0.36 33.65 -13.66
N TYR A 380 0.19 34.88 -13.19
CA TYR A 380 1.19 35.95 -13.25
C TYR A 380 1.42 36.55 -11.86
N PRO A 381 2.67 36.98 -11.54
CA PRO A 381 2.96 37.68 -10.30
C PRO A 381 2.15 38.98 -10.20
N PHE A 382 1.64 39.30 -9.02
CA PHE A 382 1.05 40.61 -8.77
C PHE A 382 2.16 41.67 -8.84
N ARG A 383 2.01 42.62 -9.76
CA ARG A 383 2.83 43.83 -9.78
C ARG A 383 2.20 44.80 -8.80
N TYR A 384 2.76 44.91 -7.60
CA TYR A 384 2.37 45.99 -6.69
C TYR A 384 2.77 47.31 -7.35
N LYS A 385 1.79 48.19 -7.60
CA LYS A 385 2.09 49.60 -7.89
C LYS A 385 2.55 50.20 -6.57
N HIS A 386 3.79 50.68 -6.55
CA HIS A 386 4.30 51.53 -5.48
C HIS A 386 3.48 52.82 -5.37
#